data_AF-A0A4R6SP81-F1
#
_entry.id   AF-A0A4R6SP81-F1
#
_cell.length_a   1.000
_cell.length_b   1.000
_cell.length_c   1.000
_cell.angle_alpha   90.00
_cell.angle_beta   90.00
_cell.angle_gamma   90.00
#
_symmetry.space_group_name_H-M   'P 1'
#
loop_
_entity.id
_entity.type
_entity.pdbx_description
1 polymer ?
#
loop_
_entity_poly.entity_id
_entity_poly.type
_entity_poly.pdbx_seq_one_letter_code
_entity_poly.pdbx_strand_id
1 'polypeptide(L)'
;MKRTNLAVLLLCCALYLSCSKHKAEAPEDKNEVIVPETENPNLATIRSGLTDKNATEETAALFFNLKKIAKTNVLFGHQDDTKRGVTSVAAQWANEQQFAGVLTTQSDVKAVTGSYPAVYGFDFIHIANFSAGAWYDYERAIAKTLTIEAYNRGGVITYCWHYFNPVNQGAFYFADNPVQAVSQVLPGGAANETYKTSLKTIADYAKSLIGADGKLVPVIFRPFHEMDGSWFWWGAGHASTADYIALYKYTVSYLRDELQVRNFLYAWSPDRNFASEAQYLNYYPGDAYVDLVGTDNYEDMKAGVATTVATGKYRIVSDYAKTHNKVAALTETGQQNLTKSDWYTQQLLKSLKNQNIEFAYALVWANTTGAFWTPYEGHPAENDFINFKNDGYVLFSDKMPQVYKLK
;
A
#
# COMPACT_ATOMS: atom_id res chain seq x y z
N MET A 1 7.43 38.37 68.14
CA MET A 1 6.54 37.58 69.03
C MET A 1 5.11 38.08 68.82
N LYS A 2 4.16 37.19 68.47
CA LYS A 2 2.69 37.37 68.30
C LYS A 2 2.27 38.17 67.05
N ARG A 3 1.70 37.55 65.98
CA ARG A 3 0.29 37.11 65.75
C ARG A 3 -0.70 38.27 66.00
N THR A 4 -1.63 38.66 65.12
CA THR A 4 -2.71 37.85 64.49
C THR A 4 -3.46 38.64 63.39
N ASN A 5 -4.13 37.91 62.49
CA ASN A 5 -5.06 38.32 61.41
C ASN A 5 -6.30 39.12 61.90
N LEU A 6 -6.96 39.90 61.01
CA LEU A 6 -8.28 39.56 60.43
C LEU A 6 -8.74 40.62 59.40
N ALA A 7 -9.35 40.15 58.32
CA ALA A 7 -9.89 40.93 57.20
C ALA A 7 -11.34 41.38 57.43
N VAL A 8 -11.71 42.56 56.91
CA VAL A 8 -13.05 42.92 56.40
C VAL A 8 -12.84 44.04 55.37
N LEU A 9 -13.25 43.84 54.11
CA LEU A 9 -13.31 44.91 53.10
C LEU A 9 -14.74 45.02 52.58
N LEU A 10 -15.35 46.18 52.78
CA LEU A 10 -16.67 46.56 52.31
C LEU A 10 -16.54 47.69 51.28
N LEU A 11 -17.40 47.64 50.27
CA LEU A 11 -17.61 48.57 49.15
C LEU A 11 -17.39 50.07 49.46
N CYS A 12 -16.86 50.81 48.49
CA CYS A 12 -17.52 52.02 47.98
C CYS A 12 -16.93 52.47 46.63
N CYS A 13 -17.82 52.70 45.66
CA CYS A 13 -17.55 53.30 44.37
C CYS A 13 -17.07 54.75 44.51
N ALA A 14 -16.05 55.14 43.75
CA ALA A 14 -15.74 56.53 43.46
C ALA A 14 -15.67 56.71 41.94
N LEU A 15 -16.66 57.44 41.41
CA LEU A 15 -16.64 58.03 40.07
C LEU A 15 -15.67 59.20 40.06
N TYR A 16 -14.69 59.19 39.17
CA TYR A 16 -14.00 60.41 38.72
C TYR A 16 -13.93 60.41 37.19
N LEU A 17 -14.64 61.39 36.63
CA LEU A 17 -14.50 61.87 35.25
C LEU A 17 -13.23 62.71 35.12
N SER A 18 -12.45 62.52 34.04
CA SER A 18 -11.76 63.63 33.37
C SER A 18 -11.35 63.23 31.95
N CYS A 19 -11.72 64.08 30.98
CA CYS A 19 -11.63 63.89 29.53
C CYS A 19 -10.23 64.20 28.96
N SER A 20 -9.83 63.56 27.84
CA SER A 20 -9.60 64.31 26.59
C SER A 20 -9.41 63.41 25.33
N LYS A 21 -10.24 63.72 24.32
CA LYS A 21 -10.03 63.77 22.85
C LYS A 21 -9.59 62.54 22.03
N HIS A 22 -10.61 62.04 21.31
CA HIS A 22 -10.69 61.71 19.87
C HIS A 22 -9.62 60.84 19.18
N LYS A 23 -10.09 59.67 18.70
CA LYS A 23 -9.97 59.23 17.30
C LYS A 23 -11.30 58.59 16.87
N ALA A 24 -11.77 58.94 15.68
CA ALA A 24 -12.97 58.38 15.06
C ALA A 24 -12.71 56.91 14.66
N GLU A 25 -13.63 56.02 15.02
CA GLU A 25 -13.66 54.62 14.57
C GLU A 25 -14.21 54.54 13.14
N ALA A 26 -13.55 53.72 12.32
CA ALA A 26 -14.04 53.31 11.01
C ALA A 26 -15.21 52.33 11.16
N PRO A 27 -16.13 52.22 10.18
CA PRO A 27 -17.27 51.32 10.29
C PRO A 27 -16.79 49.86 10.23
N GLU A 28 -17.24 49.04 11.19
CA GLU A 28 -17.07 47.59 11.17
C GLU A 28 -17.78 46.99 9.95
N ASP A 29 -16.99 46.42 9.02
CA ASP A 29 -17.46 45.54 7.97
C ASP A 29 -17.82 44.19 8.59
N LYS A 30 -19.11 43.99 8.88
CA LYS A 30 -19.67 42.69 9.28
C LYS A 30 -19.93 41.84 8.04
N ASN A 31 -18.86 41.39 7.41
CA ASN A 31 -18.87 40.19 6.57
C ASN A 31 -17.93 39.17 7.21
N GLU A 32 -18.45 38.49 8.24
CA GLU A 32 -17.86 37.23 8.68
C GLU A 32 -17.99 36.26 7.52
N VAL A 33 -16.87 36.02 6.83
CA VAL A 33 -16.75 34.89 5.92
C VAL A 33 -16.88 33.65 6.81
N ILE A 34 -18.07 33.04 6.80
CA ILE A 34 -18.26 31.67 7.27
C ILE A 34 -17.48 30.81 6.27
N VAL A 35 -16.21 30.58 6.57
CA VAL A 35 -15.45 29.50 5.96
C VAL A 35 -16.17 28.24 6.44
N PRO A 36 -16.74 27.41 5.55
CA PRO A 36 -17.31 26.14 6.00
C PRO A 36 -16.16 25.39 6.66
N GLU A 37 -16.31 25.06 7.95
CA GLU A 37 -15.48 24.06 8.59
C GLU A 37 -15.47 22.87 7.63
N THR A 38 -14.29 22.54 7.11
CA THR A 38 -14.11 21.31 6.35
C THR A 38 -14.57 20.19 7.26
N GLU A 39 -15.77 19.64 7.02
CA GLU A 39 -16.31 18.55 7.83
C GLU A 39 -15.25 17.46 7.91
N ASN A 40 -14.76 17.21 9.13
CA ASN A 40 -13.91 16.05 9.38
C ASN A 40 -14.65 14.84 8.80
N PRO A 41 -14.01 14.05 7.93
CA PRO A 41 -14.72 13.02 7.20
C PRO A 41 -15.30 12.00 8.19
N ASN A 42 -16.62 11.80 8.11
CA ASN A 42 -17.31 10.89 9.02
C ASN A 42 -16.82 9.44 8.77
N LEU A 43 -16.24 8.82 9.80
CA LEU A 43 -15.72 7.45 9.76
C LEU A 43 -16.77 6.43 9.28
N ALA A 44 -18.05 6.59 9.65
CA ALA A 44 -19.12 5.72 9.18
C ALA A 44 -19.34 5.84 7.66
N THR A 45 -19.26 7.05 7.13
CA THR A 45 -19.36 7.30 5.69
C THR A 45 -18.20 6.67 4.94
N ILE A 46 -16.96 6.79 5.45
CA ILE A 46 -15.80 6.14 4.83
C ILE A 46 -15.97 4.62 4.83
N ARG A 47 -16.29 4.04 6.00
CA ARG A 47 -16.51 2.58 6.15
C ARG A 47 -17.61 2.05 5.25
N SER A 48 -18.66 2.83 4.97
CA SER A 48 -19.74 2.41 4.07
C SER A 48 -19.27 2.14 2.63
N GLY A 49 -18.17 2.77 2.22
CA GLY A 49 -17.54 2.58 0.91
C GLY A 49 -16.45 1.51 0.88
N LEU A 50 -16.11 0.91 2.02
CA LEU A 50 -15.12 -0.18 2.11
C LEU A 50 -15.77 -1.55 1.91
N THR A 51 -14.95 -2.49 1.45
CA THR A 51 -15.21 -3.92 1.42
C THR A 51 -15.51 -4.46 2.83
N ASP A 52 -14.77 -3.99 3.85
CA ASP A 52 -15.07 -4.23 5.26
C ASP A 52 -15.65 -2.99 5.94
N LYS A 53 -16.97 -3.00 6.13
CA LYS A 53 -17.71 -1.93 6.83
C LYS A 53 -17.35 -1.81 8.31
N ASN A 54 -16.67 -2.81 8.86
CA ASN A 54 -16.20 -2.84 10.24
C ASN A 54 -14.67 -2.65 10.34
N ALA A 55 -14.01 -2.25 9.25
CA ALA A 55 -12.57 -2.00 9.26
C ALA A 55 -12.16 -1.07 10.40
N THR A 56 -10.94 -1.24 10.94
CA THR A 56 -10.41 -0.34 11.98
C THR A 56 -10.39 1.10 11.49
N GLU A 57 -10.34 2.05 12.42
CA GLU A 57 -10.29 3.48 12.07
C GLU A 57 -9.05 3.79 11.21
N GLU A 58 -7.91 3.20 11.56
CA GLU A 58 -6.63 3.37 10.88
C GLU A 58 -6.69 2.81 9.44
N THR A 59 -7.39 1.69 9.22
CA THR A 59 -7.60 1.13 7.88
C THR A 59 -8.55 1.99 7.04
N ALA A 60 -9.62 2.51 7.63
CA ALA A 60 -10.50 3.45 6.95
C ALA A 60 -9.79 4.78 6.62
N ALA A 61 -8.96 5.28 7.54
CA ALA A 61 -8.12 6.44 7.32
C ALA A 61 -7.10 6.23 6.20
N LEU A 62 -6.47 5.06 6.14
CA LEU A 62 -5.55 4.70 5.06
C LEU A 62 -6.26 4.82 3.71
N PHE A 63 -7.41 4.17 3.54
CA PHE A 63 -8.19 4.23 2.31
C PHE A 63 -8.54 5.67 1.91
N PHE A 64 -9.08 6.45 2.85
CA PHE A 64 -9.44 7.84 2.61
C PHE A 64 -8.24 8.69 2.19
N ASN A 65 -7.11 8.56 2.88
CA ASN A 65 -5.92 9.34 2.63
C ASN A 65 -5.22 8.92 1.32
N LEU A 66 -5.21 7.64 0.95
CA LEU A 66 -4.70 7.19 -0.34
C LEU A 66 -5.48 7.84 -1.50
N LYS A 67 -6.81 7.90 -1.40
CA LYS A 67 -7.64 8.62 -2.39
C LYS A 67 -7.35 10.12 -2.43
N LYS A 68 -7.05 10.74 -1.28
CA LYS A 68 -6.70 12.16 -1.20
C LYS A 68 -5.33 12.42 -1.86
N ILE A 69 -4.34 11.58 -1.56
CA ILE A 69 -2.98 11.66 -2.11
C ILE A 69 -3.01 11.50 -3.63
N ALA A 70 -3.75 10.51 -4.13
CA ALA A 70 -3.86 10.20 -5.55
C ALA A 70 -4.26 11.39 -6.42
N LYS A 71 -4.95 12.39 -5.87
CA LYS A 71 -5.36 13.60 -6.61
C LYS A 71 -4.19 14.53 -6.96
N THR A 72 -3.07 14.45 -6.25
CA THR A 72 -1.97 15.41 -6.40
C THR A 72 -0.60 14.75 -6.46
N ASN A 73 -0.46 13.53 -5.96
CA ASN A 73 0.82 12.87 -5.74
C ASN A 73 0.72 11.35 -5.88
N VAL A 74 1.87 10.71 -6.04
CA VAL A 74 2.01 9.25 -6.05
C VAL A 74 3.01 8.86 -4.96
N LEU A 75 2.70 7.87 -4.14
CA LEU A 75 3.66 7.30 -3.19
C LEU A 75 4.61 6.33 -3.90
N PHE A 76 5.93 6.46 -3.68
CA PHE A 76 6.88 5.47 -4.17
C PHE A 76 6.90 4.23 -3.27
N GLY A 77 6.83 3.05 -3.88
CA GLY A 77 6.89 1.76 -3.20
C GLY A 77 8.04 0.88 -3.65
N HIS A 78 8.51 0.02 -2.75
CA HIS A 78 9.52 -0.99 -3.03
C HIS A 78 9.19 -2.29 -2.29
N GLN A 79 9.19 -3.41 -3.02
CA GLN A 79 9.02 -4.75 -2.45
C GLN A 79 10.26 -5.15 -1.64
N ASP A 80 10.05 -5.68 -0.44
CA ASP A 80 11.10 -6.21 0.44
C ASP A 80 12.23 -5.21 0.78
N ASP A 81 11.94 -3.89 0.74
CA ASP A 81 12.94 -2.82 0.88
C ASP A 81 13.84 -2.92 2.11
N THR A 82 13.27 -3.31 3.26
CA THR A 82 14.03 -3.53 4.50
C THR A 82 14.29 -5.00 4.80
N LYS A 83 13.85 -5.89 3.91
CA LYS A 83 14.11 -7.32 4.01
C LYS A 83 15.38 -7.70 3.25
N ARG A 84 15.60 -7.15 2.06
CA ARG A 84 16.76 -7.48 1.23
C ARG A 84 17.16 -6.36 0.29
N GLY A 85 18.39 -6.40 -0.17
CA GLY A 85 18.90 -5.48 -1.17
C GLY A 85 20.28 -5.87 -1.69
N VAL A 86 20.86 -5.00 -2.51
CA VAL A 86 22.16 -5.18 -3.15
C VAL A 86 23.09 -4.01 -2.85
N THR A 87 24.38 -4.32 -2.66
CA THR A 87 25.44 -3.30 -2.61
C THR A 87 26.25 -3.24 -3.90
N SER A 88 26.11 -4.26 -4.76
CA SER A 88 26.60 -4.29 -6.13
C SER A 88 25.88 -5.39 -6.91
N VAL A 89 26.09 -5.48 -8.21
CA VAL A 89 25.59 -6.61 -9.03
C VAL A 89 25.99 -8.01 -8.51
N ALA A 90 27.06 -8.11 -7.73
CA ALA A 90 27.59 -9.38 -7.22
C ALA A 90 27.37 -9.60 -5.72
N ALA A 91 26.82 -8.61 -5.00
CA ALA A 91 26.72 -8.67 -3.54
C ALA A 91 25.34 -8.21 -3.06
N GLN A 92 24.71 -9.03 -2.22
CA GLN A 92 23.44 -8.74 -1.56
C GLN A 92 23.52 -8.83 -0.05
N TRP A 93 22.58 -8.17 0.60
CA TRP A 93 22.32 -8.24 2.03
C TRP A 93 20.86 -8.67 2.24
N ALA A 94 20.57 -9.39 3.33
CA ALA A 94 19.21 -9.79 3.64
C ALA A 94 18.99 -10.06 5.13
N ASN A 95 17.81 -9.68 5.62
CA ASN A 95 17.22 -10.10 6.88
C ASN A 95 16.59 -11.50 6.71
N GLU A 96 17.43 -12.48 6.37
CA GLU A 96 17.09 -13.88 6.11
C GLU A 96 18.04 -14.77 6.94
N GLN A 97 17.57 -15.94 7.40
CA GLN A 97 18.33 -16.79 8.34
C GLN A 97 19.73 -17.18 7.83
N GLN A 98 19.89 -17.30 6.50
CA GLN A 98 21.14 -17.71 5.87
C GLN A 98 22.18 -16.58 5.74
N PHE A 99 21.80 -15.33 6.01
CA PHE A 99 22.66 -14.16 5.82
C PHE A 99 23.24 -13.71 7.17
N ALA A 100 24.40 -13.05 7.12
CA ALA A 100 24.96 -12.39 8.30
C ALA A 100 23.96 -11.35 8.82
N GLY A 101 23.83 -11.22 10.15
CA GLY A 101 22.87 -10.32 10.77
C GLY A 101 23.03 -8.88 10.28
N VAL A 102 22.08 -8.42 9.48
CA VAL A 102 21.97 -7.03 9.01
C VAL A 102 21.01 -6.26 9.90
N LEU A 103 21.06 -4.93 9.83
CA LEU A 103 20.11 -4.10 10.57
C LEU A 103 18.73 -4.17 9.90
N THR A 104 17.66 -4.20 10.69
CA THR A 104 16.27 -4.09 10.20
C THR A 104 15.96 -2.74 9.54
N THR A 105 16.88 -1.79 9.66
CA THR A 105 16.84 -0.44 9.06
C THR A 105 17.61 -0.32 7.76
N GLN A 106 18.25 -1.39 7.29
CA GLN A 106 18.96 -1.39 6.02
C GLN A 106 17.97 -1.30 4.86
N SER A 107 18.29 -0.51 3.81
CA SER A 107 17.44 -0.26 2.64
C SER A 107 18.28 0.37 1.53
N ASP A 108 18.22 -0.18 0.32
CA ASP A 108 18.93 0.37 -0.85
C ASP A 108 18.36 1.74 -1.23
N VAL A 109 17.02 1.89 -1.15
CA VAL A 109 16.32 3.14 -1.43
C VAL A 109 16.80 4.24 -0.49
N LYS A 110 16.93 3.93 0.80
CA LYS A 110 17.43 4.89 1.80
C LYS A 110 18.91 5.19 1.63
N ALA A 111 19.74 4.20 1.29
CA ALA A 111 21.16 4.41 1.03
C ALA A 111 21.36 5.43 -0.11
N VAL A 112 20.66 5.25 -1.24
CA VAL A 112 20.77 6.14 -2.40
C VAL A 112 20.12 7.51 -2.15
N THR A 113 18.93 7.55 -1.55
CA THR A 113 18.10 8.77 -1.55
C THR A 113 18.05 9.53 -0.23
N GLY A 114 18.60 8.95 0.84
CA GLY A 114 18.46 9.44 2.21
C GLY A 114 17.07 9.24 2.82
N SER A 115 16.13 8.56 2.14
CA SER A 115 14.77 8.32 2.65
C SER A 115 14.28 6.92 2.29
N TYR A 116 13.42 6.34 3.11
CA TYR A 116 12.79 5.06 2.76
C TYR A 116 11.70 5.25 1.69
N PRO A 117 11.24 4.17 1.02
CA PRO A 117 9.99 4.23 0.27
C PRO A 117 8.81 4.61 1.17
N ALA A 118 7.77 5.16 0.56
CA ALA A 118 6.51 5.47 1.21
C ALA A 118 5.62 4.23 1.37
N VAL A 119 5.73 3.27 0.44
CA VAL A 119 4.99 2.00 0.46
C VAL A 119 5.97 0.83 0.56
N TYR A 120 5.71 -0.08 1.50
CA TYR A 120 6.52 -1.27 1.75
C TYR A 120 5.74 -2.50 1.28
N GLY A 121 6.28 -3.16 0.26
CA GLY A 121 5.75 -4.43 -0.23
C GLY A 121 6.37 -5.62 0.50
N PHE A 122 5.55 -6.61 0.79
CA PHE A 122 5.93 -7.89 1.39
C PHE A 122 5.13 -9.03 0.75
N ASP A 123 5.43 -10.27 1.12
CA ASP A 123 4.75 -11.45 0.57
C ASP A 123 4.38 -12.47 1.65
N PHE A 124 3.17 -13.02 1.57
CA PHE A 124 2.70 -14.12 2.41
C PHE A 124 3.33 -15.49 2.08
N ILE A 125 4.15 -15.60 1.02
CA ILE A 125 4.78 -16.84 0.52
C ILE A 125 5.46 -17.70 1.60
N HIS A 126 6.18 -17.08 2.54
CA HIS A 126 6.85 -17.81 3.64
C HIS A 126 6.04 -17.81 4.94
N ILE A 127 4.98 -17.01 5.02
CA ILE A 127 4.10 -16.92 6.19
C ILE A 127 3.04 -18.04 6.13
N ALA A 128 2.32 -18.12 5.01
CA ALA A 128 1.28 -19.11 4.75
C ALA A 128 1.79 -20.25 3.86
N ASN A 129 2.99 -20.75 4.15
CA ASN A 129 3.60 -21.88 3.45
C ASN A 129 3.14 -23.23 4.04
N PHE A 130 3.15 -24.29 3.23
CA PHE A 130 2.85 -25.65 3.70
C PHE A 130 4.04 -26.30 4.43
N SER A 131 5.24 -25.77 4.21
CA SER A 131 6.45 -26.21 4.91
C SER A 131 6.56 -25.58 6.29
N ALA A 132 7.19 -26.30 7.21
CA ALA A 132 7.43 -25.87 8.59
C ALA A 132 8.92 -25.98 8.96
N GLY A 133 9.28 -25.46 10.13
CA GLY A 133 10.63 -25.54 10.69
C GLY A 133 11.26 -24.18 10.93
N ALA A 134 12.46 -24.20 11.51
CA ALA A 134 13.14 -23.01 12.03
C ALA A 134 13.32 -21.89 11.01
N TRP A 135 13.50 -22.22 9.72
CA TRP A 135 13.60 -21.22 8.66
C TRP A 135 12.28 -20.46 8.47
N TYR A 136 11.15 -21.17 8.36
CA TYR A 136 9.83 -20.54 8.22
C TYR A 136 9.39 -19.81 9.50
N ASP A 137 9.79 -20.28 10.68
CA ASP A 137 9.59 -19.56 11.94
C ASP A 137 10.35 -18.23 11.94
N TYR A 138 11.61 -18.24 11.47
CA TYR A 138 12.40 -17.03 11.31
C TYR A 138 11.75 -16.07 10.30
N GLU A 139 11.39 -16.55 9.10
CA GLU A 139 10.77 -15.74 8.04
C GLU A 139 9.47 -15.05 8.53
N ARG A 140 8.63 -15.77 9.28
CA ARG A 140 7.43 -15.19 9.90
C ARG A 140 7.78 -14.10 10.91
N ALA A 141 8.74 -14.36 11.79
CA ALA A 141 9.14 -13.43 12.83
C ALA A 141 9.77 -12.15 12.24
N ILE A 142 10.68 -12.29 11.28
CA ILE A 142 11.36 -11.15 10.67
C ILE A 142 10.41 -10.32 9.81
N ALA A 143 9.54 -10.94 9.01
CA ALA A 143 8.53 -10.22 8.23
C ALA A 143 7.62 -9.40 9.15
N LYS A 144 7.21 -9.96 10.30
CA LYS A 144 6.42 -9.26 11.31
C LYS A 144 7.15 -8.04 11.88
N THR A 145 8.41 -8.21 12.28
CA THR A 145 9.25 -7.10 12.78
C THR A 145 9.36 -5.99 11.75
N LEU A 146 9.75 -6.31 10.52
CA LEU A 146 9.93 -5.33 9.45
C LEU A 146 8.62 -4.60 9.09
N THR A 147 7.50 -5.32 9.10
CA THR A 147 6.17 -4.74 8.86
C THR A 147 5.78 -3.73 9.94
N ILE A 148 5.94 -4.09 11.22
CA ILE A 148 5.61 -3.21 12.34
C ILE A 148 6.52 -1.98 12.33
N GLU A 149 7.81 -2.16 12.06
CA GLU A 149 8.74 -1.03 11.96
C GLU A 149 8.40 -0.10 10.79
N ALA A 150 8.01 -0.63 9.63
CA ALA A 150 7.55 0.16 8.49
C ALA A 150 6.29 0.97 8.82
N TYR A 151 5.31 0.35 9.48
CA TYR A 151 4.12 1.04 9.98
C TYR A 151 4.46 2.14 10.96
N ASN A 152 5.36 1.88 11.92
CA ASN A 152 5.79 2.85 12.93
C ASN A 152 6.53 4.06 12.31
N ARG A 153 7.13 3.89 11.14
CA ARG A 153 7.70 4.99 10.34
C ARG A 153 6.65 5.80 9.55
N GLY A 154 5.38 5.39 9.60
CA GLY A 154 4.28 5.98 8.82
C GLY A 154 4.15 5.43 7.40
N GLY A 155 4.87 4.36 7.07
CA GLY A 155 4.81 3.72 5.75
C GLY A 155 3.51 2.96 5.52
N VAL A 156 3.06 2.92 4.26
CA VAL A 156 1.92 2.10 3.83
C VAL A 156 2.37 0.67 3.64
N ILE A 157 1.61 -0.30 4.15
CA ILE A 157 1.96 -1.73 4.07
C ILE A 157 1.10 -2.41 2.99
N THR A 158 1.75 -3.12 2.08
CA THR A 158 1.07 -3.99 1.10
C THR A 158 1.66 -5.39 1.10
N TYR A 159 0.81 -6.40 0.97
CA TYR A 159 1.20 -7.81 0.90
C TYR A 159 0.62 -8.45 -0.36
N CYS A 160 1.47 -9.00 -1.21
CA CYS A 160 1.06 -9.99 -2.20
C CYS A 160 1.06 -11.40 -1.61
N TRP A 161 0.67 -12.37 -2.42
CA TRP A 161 0.74 -13.77 -2.02
C TRP A 161 1.05 -14.67 -3.21
N HIS A 162 2.32 -15.08 -3.32
CA HIS A 162 2.71 -16.18 -4.18
C HIS A 162 2.30 -17.51 -3.54
N TYR A 163 1.03 -17.85 -3.65
CA TYR A 163 0.45 -18.99 -2.96
C TYR A 163 0.86 -20.32 -3.61
N PHE A 164 1.57 -21.15 -2.87
CA PHE A 164 1.86 -22.53 -3.27
C PHE A 164 0.55 -23.29 -3.53
N ASN A 165 0.53 -24.16 -4.53
CA ASN A 165 -0.69 -24.80 -4.98
C ASN A 165 -1.26 -25.73 -3.88
N PRO A 166 -2.47 -25.50 -3.36
CA PRO A 166 -3.00 -26.25 -2.21
C PRO A 166 -3.43 -27.69 -2.49
N VAL A 167 -3.53 -28.08 -3.75
CA VAL A 167 -3.89 -29.47 -4.12
C VAL A 167 -2.70 -30.40 -3.93
N ASN A 168 -1.50 -29.96 -4.32
CA ASN A 168 -0.28 -30.75 -4.31
C ASN A 168 0.83 -30.18 -3.41
N GLN A 169 0.59 -29.02 -2.79
CA GLN A 169 1.53 -28.24 -1.98
C GLN A 169 2.81 -27.83 -2.73
N GLY A 170 2.74 -27.81 -4.06
CA GLY A 170 3.82 -27.49 -4.97
C GLY A 170 3.92 -26.00 -5.31
N ALA A 171 4.67 -25.68 -6.36
CA ALA A 171 4.96 -24.31 -6.77
C ALA A 171 3.71 -23.46 -7.08
N PHE A 172 3.86 -22.15 -6.98
CA PHE A 172 2.87 -21.18 -7.45
C PHE A 172 2.92 -20.97 -8.97
N TYR A 173 4.11 -21.12 -9.58
CA TYR A 173 4.24 -21.19 -11.04
C TYR A 173 3.63 -22.49 -11.56
N PHE A 174 2.68 -22.36 -12.48
CA PHE A 174 2.00 -23.50 -13.06
C PHE A 174 2.96 -24.38 -13.87
N ALA A 175 3.92 -23.78 -14.57
CA ALA A 175 4.88 -24.53 -15.39
C ALA A 175 5.77 -25.48 -14.56
N ASP A 176 6.09 -25.10 -13.32
CA ASP A 176 6.91 -25.91 -12.42
C ASP A 176 6.11 -27.08 -11.82
N ASN A 177 4.79 -26.93 -11.68
CA ASN A 177 3.91 -27.97 -11.15
C ASN A 177 2.45 -27.82 -11.65
N PRO A 178 2.10 -28.37 -12.83
CA PRO A 178 0.88 -28.03 -13.57
C PRO A 178 -0.37 -28.74 -13.05
N VAL A 179 -0.86 -28.31 -11.88
CA VAL A 179 -2.08 -28.82 -11.25
C VAL A 179 -3.15 -27.73 -11.18
N GLN A 180 -4.34 -27.98 -11.74
CA GLN A 180 -5.47 -27.08 -11.58
C GLN A 180 -5.97 -27.11 -10.13
N ALA A 181 -6.10 -25.94 -9.51
CA ALA A 181 -6.42 -25.84 -8.08
C ALA A 181 -7.66 -25.01 -7.75
N VAL A 182 -8.06 -24.05 -8.59
CA VAL A 182 -9.14 -23.10 -8.24
C VAL A 182 -10.45 -23.80 -7.90
N SER A 183 -10.92 -24.74 -8.72
CA SER A 183 -12.14 -25.50 -8.45
C SER A 183 -12.03 -26.39 -7.20
N GLN A 184 -10.82 -26.81 -6.84
CA GLN A 184 -10.56 -27.68 -5.68
C GLN A 184 -10.51 -26.91 -4.36
N VAL A 185 -10.24 -25.61 -4.38
CA VAL A 185 -10.18 -24.78 -3.17
C VAL A 185 -11.50 -24.09 -2.85
N LEU A 186 -12.42 -24.03 -3.81
CA LEU A 186 -13.77 -23.49 -3.59
C LEU A 186 -14.61 -24.42 -2.69
N PRO A 187 -15.71 -23.93 -2.07
CA PRO A 187 -16.60 -24.76 -1.28
C PRO A 187 -17.05 -26.02 -2.03
N GLY A 188 -16.87 -27.20 -1.40
CA GLY A 188 -17.13 -28.50 -2.00
C GLY A 188 -15.92 -29.14 -2.72
N GLY A 189 -14.84 -28.38 -2.94
CA GLY A 189 -13.59 -28.90 -3.48
C GLY A 189 -12.73 -29.60 -2.41
N ALA A 190 -11.92 -30.58 -2.84
CA ALA A 190 -11.15 -31.43 -1.93
C ALA A 190 -10.02 -30.70 -1.18
N ALA A 191 -9.54 -29.58 -1.71
CA ALA A 191 -8.48 -28.75 -1.12
C ALA A 191 -9.02 -27.55 -0.31
N ASN A 192 -10.35 -27.44 -0.15
CA ASN A 192 -10.98 -26.30 0.53
C ASN A 192 -10.52 -26.14 2.00
N GLU A 193 -10.42 -27.23 2.76
CA GLU A 193 -9.94 -27.15 4.15
C GLU A 193 -8.44 -26.81 4.25
N THR A 194 -7.62 -27.29 3.31
CA THR A 194 -6.21 -26.87 3.20
C THR A 194 -6.13 -25.37 2.94
N TYR A 195 -6.97 -24.87 2.03
CA TYR A 195 -7.01 -23.45 1.71
C TYR A 195 -7.49 -22.59 2.89
N LYS A 196 -8.56 -22.99 3.57
CA LYS A 196 -9.03 -22.33 4.81
C LYS A 196 -7.96 -22.29 5.89
N THR A 197 -7.14 -23.34 6.00
CA THR A 197 -6.00 -23.37 6.93
C THR A 197 -4.96 -22.30 6.56
N SER A 198 -4.60 -22.17 5.28
CA SER A 198 -3.72 -21.08 4.82
C SER A 198 -4.30 -19.69 5.10
N LEU A 199 -5.60 -19.48 4.85
CA LEU A 199 -6.27 -18.22 5.16
C LEU A 199 -6.30 -17.92 6.67
N LYS A 200 -6.46 -18.94 7.52
CA LYS A 200 -6.35 -18.79 8.96
C LYS A 200 -4.96 -18.31 9.38
N THR A 201 -3.90 -18.86 8.80
CA THR A 201 -2.52 -18.41 9.05
C THR A 201 -2.33 -16.94 8.66
N ILE A 202 -2.87 -16.51 7.52
CA ILE A 202 -2.86 -15.09 7.11
C ILE A 202 -3.62 -14.22 8.10
N ALA A 203 -4.82 -14.64 8.53
CA ALA A 203 -5.62 -13.89 9.48
C ALA A 203 -4.95 -13.76 10.86
N ASP A 204 -4.38 -14.84 11.37
CA ASP A 204 -3.65 -14.85 12.64
C ASP A 204 -2.44 -13.92 12.56
N TYR A 205 -1.69 -13.96 11.45
CA TYR A 205 -0.58 -13.05 11.21
C TYR A 205 -1.05 -11.59 11.20
N ALA A 206 -2.05 -11.26 10.39
CA ALA A 206 -2.60 -9.91 10.25
C ALA A 206 -3.09 -9.31 11.58
N LYS A 207 -3.79 -10.13 12.39
CA LYS A 207 -4.26 -9.72 13.73
C LYS A 207 -3.14 -9.58 14.76
N SER A 208 -1.96 -10.11 14.47
CA SER A 208 -0.80 -10.02 15.36
C SER A 208 0.07 -8.78 15.12
N LEU A 209 -0.18 -8.05 14.02
CA LEU A 209 0.55 -6.84 13.66
C LEU A 209 0.03 -5.65 14.48
N ILE A 210 0.65 -5.40 15.63
CA ILE A 210 0.33 -4.28 16.51
C ILE A 210 1.47 -3.27 16.46
N GLY A 211 1.15 -2.04 16.05
CA GLY A 211 2.08 -0.92 16.03
C GLY A 211 2.50 -0.47 17.43
N ALA A 212 3.51 0.38 17.50
CA ALA A 212 3.99 0.96 18.76
C ALA A 212 2.95 1.87 19.44
N ASP A 213 1.95 2.33 18.68
CA ASP A 213 0.78 3.08 19.15
C ASP A 213 -0.34 2.18 19.72
N GLY A 214 -0.13 0.85 19.74
CA GLY A 214 -1.11 -0.12 20.22
C GLY A 214 -2.24 -0.40 19.22
N LYS A 215 -2.14 0.08 17.97
CA LYS A 215 -3.15 -0.11 16.93
C LYS A 215 -2.80 -1.27 16.01
N LEU A 216 -3.84 -1.90 15.43
CA LEU A 216 -3.64 -2.88 14.37
C LEU A 216 -3.09 -2.19 13.13
N VAL A 217 -2.03 -2.75 12.56
CA VAL A 217 -1.39 -2.25 11.33
C VAL A 217 -2.33 -2.50 10.14
N PRO A 218 -2.77 -1.46 9.40
CA PRO A 218 -3.50 -1.65 8.14
C PRO A 218 -2.61 -2.29 7.06
N VAL A 219 -3.16 -3.25 6.32
CA VAL A 219 -2.47 -3.96 5.23
C VAL A 219 -3.32 -3.92 3.98
N ILE A 220 -2.73 -3.52 2.85
CA ILE A 220 -3.31 -3.73 1.52
C ILE A 220 -2.99 -5.16 1.11
N PHE A 221 -3.98 -6.05 1.13
CA PHE A 221 -3.81 -7.45 0.73
C PHE A 221 -4.16 -7.62 -0.75
N ARG A 222 -3.19 -8.07 -1.55
CA ARG A 222 -3.26 -8.22 -3.01
C ARG A 222 -3.14 -9.70 -3.43
N PRO A 223 -4.15 -10.54 -3.18
CA PRO A 223 -4.11 -11.95 -3.55
C PRO A 223 -4.41 -12.17 -5.04
N PHE A 224 -3.90 -13.27 -5.58
CA PHE A 224 -4.21 -13.76 -6.94
C PHE A 224 -4.04 -12.70 -8.03
N HIS A 225 -2.93 -11.96 -7.94
CA HIS A 225 -2.51 -10.94 -8.90
C HIS A 225 -2.18 -11.56 -10.27
N GLU A 226 -2.17 -10.73 -11.31
CA GLU A 226 -1.78 -11.11 -12.68
C GLU A 226 -2.57 -12.30 -13.24
N MET A 227 -3.84 -12.41 -12.85
CA MET A 227 -4.70 -13.54 -13.19
C MET A 227 -5.05 -13.65 -14.68
N ASP A 228 -4.90 -12.55 -15.41
CA ASP A 228 -5.03 -12.45 -16.86
C ASP A 228 -3.81 -13.01 -17.61
N GLY A 229 -2.71 -13.28 -16.89
CA GLY A 229 -1.58 -14.10 -17.33
C GLY A 229 -1.77 -15.59 -17.08
N SER A 230 -0.90 -16.43 -17.66
CA SER A 230 -0.97 -17.90 -17.57
C SER A 230 0.19 -18.54 -16.80
N TRP A 231 0.94 -17.77 -16.01
CA TRP A 231 2.11 -18.29 -15.28
C TRP A 231 1.75 -18.83 -13.89
N PHE A 232 0.68 -18.36 -13.27
CA PHE A 232 0.22 -18.86 -11.96
C PHE A 232 -0.94 -19.85 -12.09
N TRP A 233 -1.07 -20.77 -11.13
CA TRP A 233 -2.17 -21.77 -11.17
C TRP A 233 -3.58 -21.18 -11.05
N TRP A 234 -3.71 -19.93 -10.59
CA TRP A 234 -4.98 -19.19 -10.57
C TRP A 234 -5.26 -18.40 -11.87
N GLY A 235 -4.29 -18.39 -12.80
CA GLY A 235 -4.31 -17.56 -13.99
C GLY A 235 -5.13 -18.13 -15.16
N ALA A 236 -5.18 -17.33 -16.23
CA ALA A 236 -5.82 -17.65 -17.48
C ALA A 236 -5.29 -18.97 -18.07
N GLY A 237 -6.20 -19.83 -18.51
CA GLY A 237 -5.89 -21.19 -19.00
C GLY A 237 -5.89 -22.26 -17.91
N HIS A 238 -5.78 -21.88 -16.64
CA HIS A 238 -5.73 -22.81 -15.49
C HIS A 238 -6.97 -22.72 -14.60
N ALA A 239 -7.72 -21.61 -14.72
CA ALA A 239 -9.00 -21.38 -14.10
C ALA A 239 -9.97 -20.69 -15.08
N SER A 240 -11.27 -20.99 -14.94
CA SER A 240 -12.29 -20.19 -15.64
C SER A 240 -12.41 -18.80 -14.99
N THR A 241 -12.85 -17.80 -15.76
CA THR A 241 -13.13 -16.45 -15.22
C THR A 241 -14.11 -16.49 -14.05
N ALA A 242 -15.15 -17.33 -14.13
CA ALA A 242 -16.13 -17.49 -13.07
C ALA A 242 -15.51 -18.09 -11.80
N ASP A 243 -14.64 -19.09 -11.94
CA ASP A 243 -13.97 -19.72 -10.80
C ASP A 243 -12.97 -18.78 -10.13
N TYR A 244 -12.22 -17.98 -10.91
CA TYR A 244 -11.34 -16.95 -10.35
C TYR A 244 -12.14 -15.92 -9.54
N ILE A 245 -13.26 -15.43 -10.09
CA ILE A 245 -14.13 -14.48 -9.39
C ILE A 245 -14.68 -15.11 -8.11
N ALA A 246 -15.09 -16.39 -8.16
CA ALA A 246 -15.55 -17.12 -6.99
C ALA A 246 -14.45 -17.27 -5.93
N LEU A 247 -13.21 -17.55 -6.35
CA LEU A 247 -12.05 -17.67 -5.47
C LEU A 247 -11.78 -16.36 -4.75
N TYR A 248 -11.70 -15.25 -5.49
CA TYR A 248 -11.45 -13.94 -4.89
C TYR A 248 -12.54 -13.57 -3.88
N LYS A 249 -13.83 -13.73 -4.25
CA LYS A 249 -14.97 -13.48 -3.35
C LYS A 249 -14.94 -14.35 -2.10
N TYR A 250 -14.62 -15.64 -2.26
CA TYR A 250 -14.54 -16.58 -1.15
C TYR A 250 -13.42 -16.20 -0.19
N THR A 251 -12.26 -15.81 -0.70
CA THR A 251 -11.11 -15.31 0.07
C THR A 251 -11.50 -14.13 0.95
N VAL A 252 -12.08 -13.10 0.33
CA VAL A 252 -12.49 -11.87 1.02
C VAL A 252 -13.54 -12.18 2.06
N SER A 253 -14.57 -12.95 1.71
CA SER A 253 -15.66 -13.28 2.65
C SER A 253 -15.15 -14.12 3.82
N TYR A 254 -14.27 -15.08 3.58
CA TYR A 254 -13.73 -15.91 4.67
C TYR A 254 -12.82 -15.11 5.61
N LEU A 255 -11.95 -14.25 5.08
CA LEU A 255 -11.09 -13.39 5.91
C LEU A 255 -11.89 -12.31 6.66
N ARG A 256 -12.80 -11.62 5.97
CA ARG A 256 -13.62 -10.53 6.53
C ARG A 256 -14.71 -11.05 7.46
N ASP A 257 -15.52 -12.01 7.03
CA ASP A 257 -16.76 -12.35 7.71
C ASP A 257 -16.52 -13.43 8.77
N GLU A 258 -15.89 -14.55 8.39
CA GLU A 258 -15.67 -15.70 9.27
C GLU A 258 -14.48 -15.49 10.21
N LEU A 259 -13.33 -15.08 9.65
CA LEU A 259 -12.11 -14.87 10.43
C LEU A 259 -12.00 -13.47 11.00
N GLN A 260 -12.92 -12.56 10.69
CA GLN A 260 -12.98 -11.22 11.27
C GLN A 260 -11.66 -10.43 11.22
N VAL A 261 -10.96 -10.47 10.09
CA VAL A 261 -9.81 -9.60 9.82
C VAL A 261 -10.32 -8.20 9.49
N ARG A 262 -10.00 -7.22 10.35
CA ARG A 262 -10.54 -5.85 10.30
C ARG A 262 -9.53 -4.80 9.83
N ASN A 263 -8.29 -5.22 9.57
CA ASN A 263 -7.18 -4.35 9.20
C ASN A 263 -6.74 -4.53 7.73
N PHE A 264 -7.57 -5.16 6.89
CA PHE A 264 -7.28 -5.34 5.46
C PHE A 264 -8.03 -4.32 4.59
N LEU A 265 -7.33 -3.82 3.58
CA LEU A 265 -7.92 -3.33 2.32
C LEU A 265 -7.63 -4.38 1.23
N TYR A 266 -8.59 -4.69 0.38
CA TYR A 266 -8.41 -5.71 -0.66
C TYR A 266 -8.05 -5.08 -2.01
N ALA A 267 -6.90 -5.47 -2.55
CA ALA A 267 -6.39 -5.02 -3.83
C ALA A 267 -6.55 -6.10 -4.92
N TRP A 268 -7.01 -5.70 -6.09
CA TRP A 268 -7.14 -6.57 -7.26
C TRP A 268 -6.36 -5.95 -8.42
N SER A 269 -5.37 -6.69 -8.95
CA SER A 269 -4.47 -6.20 -9.98
C SER A 269 -4.27 -7.24 -11.09
N PRO A 270 -4.88 -7.08 -12.27
CA PRO A 270 -4.41 -7.77 -13.47
C PRO A 270 -3.02 -7.25 -13.87
N ASP A 271 -2.31 -8.04 -14.65
CA ASP A 271 -1.19 -7.59 -15.46
C ASP A 271 -1.70 -6.59 -16.53
N ARG A 272 -0.81 -6.11 -17.39
CA ARG A 272 -1.10 -5.07 -18.39
C ARG A 272 -1.96 -5.54 -19.57
N ASN A 273 -2.58 -6.73 -19.56
CA ASN A 273 -3.15 -7.36 -20.77
C ASN A 273 -4.56 -6.85 -21.13
N PHE A 274 -4.74 -5.53 -21.14
CA PHE A 274 -5.98 -4.87 -21.50
C PHE A 274 -5.73 -3.58 -22.30
N ALA A 275 -6.68 -3.22 -23.15
CA ALA A 275 -6.70 -1.95 -23.88
C ALA A 275 -8.05 -1.21 -23.74
N SER A 276 -8.98 -1.77 -22.97
CA SER A 276 -10.30 -1.20 -22.69
C SER A 276 -10.75 -1.58 -21.28
N GLU A 277 -11.71 -0.82 -20.73
CA GLU A 277 -12.30 -1.11 -19.41
C GLU A 277 -12.95 -2.50 -19.38
N ALA A 278 -13.67 -2.90 -20.43
CA ALA A 278 -14.29 -4.22 -20.50
C ALA A 278 -13.27 -5.37 -20.42
N GLN A 279 -12.10 -5.21 -21.05
CA GLN A 279 -11.01 -6.18 -20.94
C GLN A 279 -10.37 -6.16 -19.55
N TYR A 280 -10.12 -4.96 -19.00
CA TYR A 280 -9.60 -4.80 -17.65
C TYR A 280 -10.49 -5.58 -16.66
N LEU A 281 -11.79 -5.35 -16.70
CA LEU A 281 -12.76 -5.92 -15.76
C LEU A 281 -13.13 -7.40 -16.00
N ASN A 282 -12.49 -8.10 -16.94
CA ASN A 282 -12.88 -9.48 -17.28
C ASN A 282 -12.88 -10.41 -16.06
N TYR A 283 -11.89 -10.26 -15.16
CA TYR A 283 -11.77 -11.04 -13.93
C TYR A 283 -12.24 -10.30 -12.66
N TYR A 284 -12.92 -9.16 -12.81
CA TYR A 284 -13.24 -8.30 -11.68
C TYR A 284 -14.28 -8.94 -10.75
N PRO A 285 -13.99 -9.10 -9.44
CA PRO A 285 -14.92 -9.74 -8.51
C PRO A 285 -16.09 -8.83 -8.11
N GLY A 286 -16.09 -7.56 -8.50
CA GLY A 286 -17.16 -6.61 -8.18
C GLY A 286 -16.84 -5.70 -7.00
N ASP A 287 -17.52 -4.55 -6.97
CA ASP A 287 -17.25 -3.44 -6.05
C ASP A 287 -17.30 -3.79 -4.56
N ALA A 288 -18.07 -4.80 -4.19
CA ALA A 288 -18.26 -5.21 -2.79
C ALA A 288 -17.09 -6.03 -2.22
N TYR A 289 -16.06 -6.32 -3.04
CA TYR A 289 -14.95 -7.20 -2.70
C TYR A 289 -13.57 -6.55 -2.90
N VAL A 290 -13.52 -5.32 -3.42
CA VAL A 290 -12.26 -4.64 -3.76
C VAL A 290 -12.30 -3.22 -3.23
N ASP A 291 -11.24 -2.82 -2.54
CA ASP A 291 -11.01 -1.44 -2.09
C ASP A 291 -10.06 -0.70 -3.05
N LEU A 292 -9.10 -1.44 -3.62
CA LEU A 292 -8.08 -0.92 -4.50
C LEU A 292 -8.04 -1.68 -5.82
N VAL A 293 -8.14 -0.96 -6.93
CA VAL A 293 -7.93 -1.50 -8.28
C VAL A 293 -6.51 -1.17 -8.74
N GLY A 294 -5.76 -2.17 -9.16
CA GLY A 294 -4.36 -2.05 -9.54
C GLY A 294 -4.10 -2.47 -10.97
N THR A 295 -2.86 -2.29 -11.41
CA THR A 295 -2.31 -3.01 -12.56
C THR A 295 -0.84 -3.27 -12.31
N ASP A 296 -0.39 -4.44 -12.72
CA ASP A 296 1.03 -4.80 -12.77
C ASP A 296 1.49 -4.55 -14.22
N ASN A 297 2.55 -3.74 -14.40
CA ASN A 297 3.00 -3.35 -15.74
C ASN A 297 4.52 -3.17 -15.82
N TYR A 298 5.20 -4.24 -16.20
CA TYR A 298 6.63 -4.22 -16.53
C TYR A 298 6.86 -4.02 -18.04
N GLU A 299 6.00 -4.62 -18.88
CA GLU A 299 6.23 -4.71 -20.32
C GLU A 299 6.11 -3.37 -21.04
N ASP A 300 5.08 -2.57 -20.75
CA ASP A 300 4.95 -1.23 -21.36
C ASP A 300 5.89 -0.21 -20.71
N MET A 301 6.59 -0.63 -19.65
CA MET A 301 7.54 0.15 -18.88
C MET A 301 8.98 -0.20 -19.23
N LYS A 302 9.23 -1.11 -20.18
CA LYS A 302 10.57 -1.35 -20.73
C LYS A 302 11.11 -0.10 -21.42
N ALA A 303 12.43 0.06 -21.36
CA ALA A 303 13.11 1.13 -22.09
C ALA A 303 12.84 1.08 -23.60
N GLY A 304 12.61 2.26 -24.18
CA GLY A 304 12.32 2.42 -25.60
C GLY A 304 10.85 2.21 -25.97
N VAL A 305 10.00 1.77 -25.04
CA VAL A 305 8.54 1.77 -25.23
C VAL A 305 8.01 3.18 -24.95
N ALA A 306 7.19 3.72 -25.86
CA ALA A 306 6.57 5.03 -25.66
C ALA A 306 5.69 5.04 -24.40
N THR A 307 5.93 6.01 -23.51
CA THR A 307 5.20 6.14 -22.23
C THR A 307 3.69 6.24 -22.40
N THR A 308 3.20 6.70 -23.56
CA THR A 308 1.77 6.78 -23.90
C THR A 308 1.07 5.42 -23.93
N VAL A 309 1.80 4.33 -24.21
CA VAL A 309 1.24 2.96 -24.17
C VAL A 309 0.80 2.62 -22.75
N ALA A 310 1.69 2.81 -21.77
CA ALA A 310 1.41 2.61 -20.37
C ALA A 310 0.36 3.60 -19.84
N THR A 311 0.51 4.90 -20.14
CA THR A 311 -0.42 5.95 -19.68
C THR A 311 -1.87 5.68 -20.14
N GLY A 312 -2.07 5.16 -21.35
CA GLY A 312 -3.40 4.81 -21.84
C GLY A 312 -4.12 3.77 -20.96
N LYS A 313 -3.38 2.78 -20.46
CA LYS A 313 -3.89 1.75 -19.54
C LYS A 313 -4.08 2.30 -18.13
N TYR A 314 -3.15 3.12 -17.66
CA TYR A 314 -3.26 3.76 -16.34
C TYR A 314 -4.50 4.63 -16.22
N ARG A 315 -4.88 5.31 -17.31
CA ARG A 315 -6.12 6.08 -17.36
C ARG A 315 -7.36 5.20 -17.16
N ILE A 316 -7.42 4.03 -17.79
CA ILE A 316 -8.54 3.08 -17.62
C ILE A 316 -8.70 2.72 -16.13
N VAL A 317 -7.59 2.35 -15.48
CA VAL A 317 -7.58 2.00 -14.04
C VAL A 317 -8.00 3.18 -13.18
N SER A 318 -7.45 4.37 -13.44
CA SER A 318 -7.76 5.59 -12.68
C SER A 318 -9.22 6.05 -12.85
N ASP A 319 -9.74 6.04 -14.08
CA ASP A 319 -11.12 6.44 -14.38
C ASP A 319 -12.12 5.48 -13.74
N TYR A 320 -11.84 4.17 -13.78
CA TYR A 320 -12.63 3.18 -13.08
C TYR A 320 -12.64 3.42 -11.56
N ALA A 321 -11.47 3.67 -10.95
CA ALA A 321 -11.40 3.91 -9.51
C ALA A 321 -12.18 5.16 -9.07
N LYS A 322 -12.10 6.25 -9.86
CA LYS A 322 -12.85 7.48 -9.58
C LYS A 322 -14.36 7.25 -9.61
N THR A 323 -14.84 6.54 -10.63
CA THR A 323 -16.29 6.30 -10.83
C THR A 323 -16.86 5.28 -9.85
N HIS A 324 -16.06 4.31 -9.40
CA HIS A 324 -16.46 3.25 -8.48
C HIS A 324 -16.06 3.49 -7.01
N ASN A 325 -15.59 4.70 -6.67
CA ASN A 325 -15.15 5.05 -5.32
C ASN A 325 -14.07 4.10 -4.78
N LYS A 326 -13.08 3.75 -5.61
CA LYS A 326 -11.93 2.90 -5.23
C LYS A 326 -10.65 3.73 -5.13
N VAL A 327 -9.59 3.12 -4.60
CA VAL A 327 -8.21 3.57 -4.79
C VAL A 327 -7.66 2.96 -6.09
N ALA A 328 -6.85 3.70 -6.84
CA ALA A 328 -6.07 3.14 -7.95
C ALA A 328 -4.57 3.12 -7.61
N ALA A 329 -3.83 2.13 -8.13
CA ALA A 329 -2.37 2.10 -8.01
C ALA A 329 -1.69 1.38 -9.19
N LEU A 330 -0.42 1.72 -9.44
CA LEU A 330 0.50 0.88 -10.20
C LEU A 330 1.12 -0.12 -9.22
N THR A 331 0.48 -1.26 -9.06
CA THR A 331 0.73 -2.20 -7.97
C THR A 331 2.08 -2.90 -8.10
N GLU A 332 2.57 -3.04 -9.33
CA GLU A 332 3.92 -3.46 -9.66
C GLU A 332 4.40 -2.84 -10.98
N THR A 333 5.68 -2.49 -11.04
CA THR A 333 6.34 -2.07 -12.27
C THR A 333 7.86 -2.14 -12.15
N GLY A 334 8.53 -1.95 -13.28
CA GLY A 334 9.86 -1.35 -13.30
C GLY A 334 10.75 -1.89 -14.39
N GLN A 335 12.00 -1.45 -14.41
CA GLN A 335 13.00 -1.97 -15.33
C GLN A 335 14.03 -2.81 -14.58
N GLN A 336 13.95 -4.12 -14.79
CA GLN A 336 14.93 -5.06 -14.26
C GLN A 336 16.36 -4.62 -14.60
N ASN A 337 17.22 -4.59 -13.58
CA ASN A 337 18.63 -4.21 -13.60
C ASN A 337 18.89 -2.78 -14.10
N LEU A 338 17.86 -1.94 -14.24
CA LEU A 338 17.98 -0.52 -14.59
C LEU A 338 18.95 -0.26 -15.75
N THR A 339 18.82 -1.05 -16.83
CA THR A 339 19.70 -0.98 -18.01
C THR A 339 19.64 0.36 -18.75
N LYS A 340 18.68 1.23 -18.42
CA LYS A 340 18.71 2.66 -18.75
C LYS A 340 18.89 3.48 -17.48
N SER A 341 19.95 4.29 -17.47
CA SER A 341 20.30 5.14 -16.33
C SER A 341 19.28 6.24 -16.05
N ASP A 342 18.45 6.61 -17.01
CA ASP A 342 17.44 7.68 -16.93
C ASP A 342 15.99 7.15 -16.85
N TRP A 343 15.83 5.86 -16.57
CA TRP A 343 14.52 5.19 -16.62
C TRP A 343 13.48 5.78 -15.65
N TYR A 344 13.88 6.19 -14.45
CA TYR A 344 12.93 6.70 -13.46
C TYR A 344 12.31 8.02 -13.90
N THR A 345 13.12 8.98 -14.34
CA THR A 345 12.56 10.27 -14.80
C THR A 345 11.96 10.19 -16.20
N GLN A 346 12.56 9.42 -17.12
CA GLN A 346 12.11 9.40 -18.52
C GLN A 346 10.98 8.41 -18.79
N GLN A 347 10.88 7.32 -18.03
CA GLN A 347 9.82 6.33 -18.22
C GLN A 347 8.76 6.43 -17.12
N LEU A 348 9.13 6.17 -15.86
CA LEU A 348 8.16 6.07 -14.76
C LEU A 348 7.48 7.40 -14.45
N LEU A 349 8.25 8.46 -14.21
CA LEU A 349 7.69 9.76 -13.86
C LEU A 349 6.81 10.32 -15.00
N LYS A 350 7.28 10.23 -16.25
CA LYS A 350 6.51 10.68 -17.40
C LYS A 350 5.22 9.89 -17.55
N SER A 351 5.25 8.56 -17.46
CA SER A 351 4.02 7.76 -17.63
C SER A 351 2.95 8.08 -16.57
N LEU A 352 3.36 8.47 -15.36
CA LEU A 352 2.48 8.89 -14.27
C LEU A 352 2.01 10.37 -14.38
N LYS A 353 2.77 11.25 -15.05
CA LYS A 353 2.44 12.69 -15.20
C LYS A 353 1.76 13.06 -16.51
N ASN A 354 1.88 12.22 -17.54
CA ASN A 354 1.45 12.55 -18.91
C ASN A 354 -0.06 12.83 -19.03
N GLN A 355 -0.87 12.32 -18.09
CA GLN A 355 -2.32 12.53 -18.03
C GLN A 355 -2.73 12.72 -16.57
N ASN A 356 -3.98 13.12 -16.34
CA ASN A 356 -4.57 13.20 -15.01
C ASN A 356 -4.87 11.79 -14.46
N ILE A 357 -3.80 11.08 -14.08
CA ILE A 357 -3.84 9.75 -13.47
C ILE A 357 -3.86 9.92 -11.95
N GLU A 358 -4.93 9.44 -11.31
CA GLU A 358 -5.06 9.44 -9.85
C GLU A 358 -4.61 8.09 -9.27
N PHE A 359 -3.31 7.79 -9.34
CA PHE A 359 -2.71 6.64 -8.67
C PHE A 359 -2.21 7.03 -7.29
N ALA A 360 -2.62 6.29 -6.26
CA ALA A 360 -2.17 6.52 -4.89
C ALA A 360 -0.71 6.11 -4.69
N TYR A 361 -0.25 5.05 -5.37
CA TYR A 361 1.14 4.62 -5.31
C TYR A 361 1.60 3.93 -6.60
N ALA A 362 2.92 3.85 -6.75
CA ALA A 362 3.62 3.05 -7.74
C ALA A 362 4.74 2.26 -7.04
N LEU A 363 4.72 0.93 -7.16
CA LEU A 363 5.65 0.05 -6.46
C LEU A 363 6.55 -0.70 -7.45
N VAL A 364 7.84 -0.78 -7.14
CA VAL A 364 8.82 -1.60 -7.89
C VAL A 364 9.23 -2.86 -7.12
N TRP A 365 9.66 -3.90 -7.85
CA TRP A 365 9.99 -5.21 -7.27
C TRP A 365 11.29 -5.23 -6.46
N ALA A 366 11.56 -6.36 -5.81
CA ALA A 366 12.63 -6.52 -4.83
C ALA A 366 14.03 -6.65 -5.45
N ASN A 367 15.05 -6.32 -4.67
CA ASN A 367 16.45 -6.41 -5.08
C ASN A 367 17.15 -7.70 -4.63
N THR A 368 17.77 -8.39 -5.57
CA THR A 368 18.64 -9.56 -5.39
C THR A 368 19.83 -9.48 -6.34
N THR A 369 20.85 -10.31 -6.17
CA THR A 369 21.95 -10.41 -7.15
C THR A 369 21.50 -10.92 -8.53
N GLY A 370 20.35 -11.60 -8.63
CA GLY A 370 19.80 -12.07 -9.91
C GLY A 370 19.01 -10.98 -10.65
N ALA A 371 18.36 -10.09 -9.91
CA ALA A 371 17.53 -9.02 -10.45
C ALA A 371 17.28 -7.93 -9.40
N PHE A 372 17.34 -6.67 -9.79
CA PHE A 372 17.03 -5.51 -8.95
C PHE A 372 16.25 -4.44 -9.72
N TRP A 373 15.43 -3.66 -9.02
CA TRP A 373 14.59 -2.62 -9.61
C TRP A 373 14.84 -1.23 -9.05
N THR A 374 15.53 -1.10 -7.90
CA THR A 374 16.08 0.19 -7.44
C THR A 374 17.59 0.22 -7.60
N PRO A 375 18.21 1.40 -7.80
CA PRO A 375 19.66 1.48 -7.81
C PRO A 375 20.20 1.24 -6.39
N TYR A 376 21.47 0.84 -6.34
CA TYR A 376 22.33 0.89 -5.16
C TYR A 376 23.35 2.04 -5.32
N GLU A 377 24.06 2.41 -4.26
CA GLU A 377 25.09 3.48 -4.31
C GLU A 377 26.16 3.17 -5.38
N GLY A 378 26.45 4.13 -6.25
CA GLY A 378 27.36 3.98 -7.38
C GLY A 378 26.75 3.35 -8.63
N HIS A 379 25.48 2.94 -8.63
CA HIS A 379 24.80 2.44 -9.83
C HIS A 379 24.62 3.57 -10.88
N PRO A 380 24.73 3.31 -12.19
CA PRO A 380 24.57 4.36 -13.21
C PRO A 380 23.24 5.14 -13.17
N ALA A 381 22.18 4.55 -12.62
CA ALA A 381 20.87 5.17 -12.45
C ALA A 381 20.68 5.94 -11.12
N GLU A 382 21.70 5.99 -10.25
CA GLU A 382 21.62 6.61 -8.92
C GLU A 382 21.15 8.06 -8.98
N ASN A 383 21.81 8.90 -9.78
CA ASN A 383 21.46 10.31 -9.92
C ASN A 383 20.05 10.52 -10.48
N ASP A 384 19.60 9.68 -11.41
CA ASP A 384 18.25 9.76 -11.96
C ASP A 384 17.18 9.42 -10.93
N PHE A 385 17.44 8.41 -10.09
CA PHE A 385 16.53 8.04 -9.01
C PHE A 385 16.44 9.13 -7.93
N ILE A 386 17.56 9.80 -7.62
CA ILE A 386 17.56 10.99 -6.76
C ILE A 386 16.75 12.13 -7.40
N ASN A 387 16.91 12.38 -8.70
CA ASN A 387 16.11 13.38 -9.43
C ASN A 387 14.62 13.03 -9.43
N PHE A 388 14.28 11.77 -9.61
CA PHE A 388 12.91 11.25 -9.52
C PHE A 388 12.26 11.55 -8.17
N LYS A 389 12.98 11.32 -7.05
CA LYS A 389 12.53 11.71 -5.71
C LYS A 389 12.38 13.24 -5.56
N ASN A 390 13.30 14.00 -6.15
CA ASN A 390 13.35 15.46 -5.99
C ASN A 390 12.31 16.21 -6.83
N ASP A 391 11.69 15.57 -7.83
CA ASP A 391 10.60 16.16 -8.62
C ASP A 391 9.40 16.58 -7.75
N GLY A 392 9.20 15.93 -6.61
CA GLY A 392 8.19 16.32 -5.61
C GLY A 392 6.76 15.84 -5.92
N TYR A 393 6.48 15.38 -7.14
CA TYR A 393 5.23 14.66 -7.44
C TYR A 393 5.19 13.29 -6.77
N VAL A 394 6.33 12.61 -6.74
CA VAL A 394 6.48 11.29 -6.11
C VAL A 394 6.99 11.45 -4.69
N LEU A 395 6.25 10.90 -3.73
CA LEU A 395 6.54 11.05 -2.30
C LEU A 395 7.26 9.80 -1.77
N PHE A 396 8.32 10.05 -1.02
CA PHE A 396 9.06 9.09 -0.21
C PHE A 396 8.74 9.32 1.27
N SER A 397 9.31 8.51 2.17
CA SER A 397 8.99 8.55 3.59
C SER A 397 9.18 9.94 4.25
N ASP A 398 10.12 10.73 3.75
CA ASP A 398 10.45 12.09 4.25
C ASP A 398 9.35 13.13 3.99
N LYS A 399 8.41 12.84 3.08
CA LYS A 399 7.29 13.71 2.72
C LYS A 399 5.93 13.04 2.94
N MET A 400 5.90 11.96 3.72
CA MET A 400 4.67 11.20 3.95
C MET A 400 3.66 11.98 4.81
N PRO A 401 2.41 12.15 4.35
CA PRO A 401 1.34 12.63 5.21
C PRO A 401 0.97 11.57 6.26
N GLN A 402 0.19 11.97 7.26
CA GLN A 402 -0.32 11.07 8.30
C GLN A 402 -1.45 10.18 7.76
N VAL A 403 -1.11 9.12 7.02
CA VAL A 403 -2.07 8.28 6.29
C VAL A 403 -3.05 7.50 7.19
N TYR A 404 -2.70 7.26 8.46
CA TYR A 404 -3.51 6.50 9.40
C TYR A 404 -4.43 7.35 10.29
N LYS A 405 -4.58 8.65 10.00
CA LYS A 405 -5.44 9.57 10.77
C LYS A 405 -6.43 10.26 9.86
N LEU A 406 -7.68 10.37 10.31
CA LEU A 406 -8.69 11.24 9.70
C LEU A 406 -8.44 12.67 10.17
N LYS A 407 -8.08 13.56 9.24
CA LYS A 407 -7.82 14.97 9.48
C LYS A 407 -8.28 15.83 8.32
#